data_AF-A0A9W7B9A8-F1
#
_entry.id   AF-A0A9W7B9A8-F1
#
_cell.length_a   1.000
_cell.length_b   1.000
_cell.length_c   1.000
_cell.angle_alpha   90.00
_cell.angle_beta   90.00
_cell.angle_gamma   90.00
#
_symmetry.space_group_name_H-M   'P 1'
#
loop_
_entity.id
_entity.type
_entity.pdbx_description
1 polymer ?
#
loop_
_entity_poly.entity_id
_entity_poly.type
_entity_poly.pdbx_seq_one_letter_code
_entity_poly.pdbx_strand_id
1 'polypeptide(L)'
;MSSFASTEAAAGSPDWPCYAGGILPHEEEPSTACGSWWELEDGTFNLRSKTYLSAKVKAPSAPAGFVTISTTVIDSVGMLTELGKRLVPLRDFLAKEEGEFLVINRAVPVGGGRVQNIIIIGKRVLPVGEDPVFDRTWERYKNGGDEYRNLRMKYLPKLRVAPWLVTSAIDLLGGQRPVIMGKGYLKQHNYSGENWVEFDIDIASSKIANSIAGTIMGYCSSLVIDEAFVVEGKEEDELPERMLIQHEFRKVDTGSASRPLRDADYLRDEGEK
;
A
#
# COMPACT_ATOMS: atom_id res chain seq x y z
N MET A 1 -36.23 7.91 -21.57
CA MET A 1 -36.15 7.27 -20.24
C MET A 1 -35.36 5.99 -20.43
N SER A 2 -34.05 6.03 -20.20
CA SER A 2 -33.18 4.86 -20.30
C SER A 2 -32.72 4.52 -18.90
N SER A 3 -33.13 3.34 -18.45
CA SER A 3 -32.81 2.73 -17.17
C SER A 3 -31.32 2.38 -17.13
N PHE A 4 -30.56 2.98 -16.22
CA PHE A 4 -29.23 2.49 -15.86
C PHE A 4 -29.40 1.20 -15.06
N ALA A 5 -28.91 0.11 -15.61
CA ALA A 5 -28.76 -1.14 -14.88
C ALA A 5 -27.69 -0.96 -13.80
N SER A 6 -28.10 -1.11 -12.55
CA SER A 6 -27.23 -1.32 -11.41
C SER A 6 -26.47 -2.62 -11.61
N THR A 7 -25.16 -2.53 -11.83
CA THR A 7 -24.26 -3.66 -11.66
C THR A 7 -24.14 -3.94 -10.17
N GLU A 8 -24.66 -5.10 -9.73
CA GLU A 8 -24.37 -5.68 -8.42
C GLU A 8 -22.85 -5.75 -8.24
N ALA A 9 -22.34 -5.07 -7.20
CA ALA A 9 -20.99 -5.29 -6.72
C ALA A 9 -20.86 -6.75 -6.28
N ALA A 10 -19.81 -7.41 -6.74
CA ALA A 10 -19.55 -8.82 -6.45
C ALA A 10 -19.38 -9.04 -4.94
N ALA A 11 -20.44 -9.54 -4.30
CA ALA A 11 -20.39 -10.10 -2.97
C ALA A 11 -19.63 -11.44 -3.03
N GLY A 12 -18.39 -11.43 -2.55
CA GLY A 12 -17.53 -12.62 -2.47
C GLY A 12 -16.06 -12.23 -2.53
N SER A 13 -15.52 -11.70 -1.43
CA SER A 13 -14.07 -11.59 -1.29
C SER A 13 -13.47 -12.98 -1.39
N PRO A 14 -12.43 -13.22 -2.22
CA PRO A 14 -11.72 -14.49 -2.20
C PRO A 14 -11.22 -14.75 -0.78
N ASP A 15 -11.46 -15.96 -0.26
CA ASP A 15 -11.13 -16.38 1.10
C ASP A 15 -9.60 -16.34 1.33
N TRP A 16 -9.07 -15.15 1.52
CA TRP A 16 -7.78 -14.90 2.13
C TRP A 16 -7.78 -15.61 3.48
N PRO A 17 -6.80 -16.47 3.82
CA PRO A 17 -6.85 -17.21 5.07
C PRO A 17 -7.00 -16.22 6.23
N CYS A 18 -8.18 -16.25 6.86
CA CYS A 18 -8.46 -15.49 8.06
C CYS A 18 -7.51 -16.00 9.16
N TYR A 19 -6.35 -15.36 9.31
CA TYR A 19 -5.50 -15.61 10.46
C TYR A 19 -6.28 -15.17 11.70
N ALA A 20 -6.41 -16.06 12.68
CA ALA A 20 -6.97 -15.68 13.97
C ALA A 20 -6.03 -14.61 14.60
N GLY A 21 -6.48 -13.35 14.55
CA GLY A 21 -5.68 -12.17 14.90
C GLY A 21 -4.78 -11.72 13.75
N GLY A 22 -4.46 -10.42 13.66
CA GLY A 22 -3.57 -9.88 12.63
C GLY A 22 -4.27 -9.10 11.51
N ILE A 23 -5.44 -9.59 11.05
CA ILE A 23 -6.17 -8.98 9.93
C ILE A 23 -6.94 -7.75 10.41
N LEU A 24 -6.81 -6.66 9.67
CA LEU A 24 -7.60 -5.46 9.90
C LEU A 24 -9.01 -5.63 9.30
N PRO A 25 -10.07 -5.35 10.08
CA PRO A 25 -11.44 -5.31 9.58
C PRO A 25 -11.60 -4.40 8.35
N HIS A 26 -12.32 -4.89 7.35
CA HIS A 26 -12.80 -4.08 6.22
C HIS A 26 -14.22 -3.57 6.53
N GLU A 27 -14.51 -2.31 6.22
CA GLU A 27 -15.87 -1.76 6.25
C GLU A 27 -16.35 -1.38 4.84
N GLU A 28 -17.60 -1.75 4.50
CA GLU A 28 -18.23 -1.36 3.23
C GLU A 28 -18.58 0.13 3.18
N GLU A 29 -18.88 0.74 4.34
CA GLU A 29 -19.11 2.18 4.49
C GLU A 29 -18.32 2.72 5.69
N PRO A 30 -17.79 3.95 5.60
CA PRO A 30 -16.95 4.56 6.64
C PRO A 30 -17.75 4.79 7.93
N SER A 31 -17.68 3.86 8.89
CA SER A 31 -18.37 3.99 10.17
C SER A 31 -17.59 4.88 11.14
N THR A 32 -18.23 5.33 12.23
CA THR A 32 -17.53 6.02 13.33
C THR A 32 -16.76 5.05 14.24
N ALA A 33 -16.94 3.74 14.06
CA ALA A 33 -16.29 2.71 14.85
C ALA A 33 -14.79 2.63 14.57
N CYS A 34 -14.04 2.10 15.53
CA CYS A 34 -12.58 2.09 15.54
C CYS A 34 -12.01 0.83 14.89
N GLY A 35 -10.87 0.97 14.21
CA GLY A 35 -9.95 -0.13 13.99
C GLY A 35 -10.00 -0.82 12.64
N SER A 36 -10.43 -0.13 11.57
CA SER A 36 -10.69 -0.73 10.26
C SER A 36 -9.92 -0.03 9.12
N TRP A 37 -9.97 -0.65 7.95
CA TRP A 37 -9.64 -0.02 6.67
C TRP A 37 -10.85 -0.04 5.74
N TRP A 38 -10.86 0.84 4.74
CA TRP A 38 -11.90 0.92 3.73
C TRP A 38 -11.35 1.46 2.42
N GLU A 39 -12.05 1.17 1.33
CA GLU A 39 -11.74 1.67 0.00
C GLU A 39 -12.10 3.16 -0.12
N LEU A 40 -11.21 3.94 -0.72
CA LEU A 40 -11.41 5.37 -0.93
C LEU A 40 -12.17 5.65 -2.22
N GLU A 41 -12.99 6.71 -2.19
CA GLU A 41 -13.66 7.23 -3.38
C GLU A 41 -12.67 7.62 -4.48
N ASP A 42 -13.07 7.39 -5.73
CA ASP A 42 -12.31 7.82 -6.91
C ASP A 42 -12.08 9.33 -6.91
N GLY A 43 -10.92 9.76 -7.42
CA GLY A 43 -10.57 11.18 -7.47
C GLY A 43 -10.19 11.81 -6.12
N THR A 44 -10.09 11.05 -5.03
CA THR A 44 -9.60 11.53 -3.72
C THR A 44 -8.22 12.20 -3.82
N PHE A 45 -7.38 11.71 -4.75
CA PHE A 45 -6.05 12.25 -5.03
C PHE A 45 -5.96 12.86 -6.44
N ASN A 46 -5.29 14.01 -6.52
CA ASN A 46 -4.94 14.65 -7.78
C ASN A 46 -3.57 14.17 -8.28
N LEU A 47 -3.54 13.59 -9.48
CA LEU A 47 -2.36 13.04 -10.13
C LEU A 47 -1.95 13.85 -11.37
N ARG A 48 -0.77 13.56 -11.94
CA ARG A 48 -0.26 14.28 -13.11
C ARG A 48 -1.22 14.11 -14.30
N SER A 49 -1.75 15.21 -14.82
CA SER A 49 -2.61 15.20 -16.01
C SER A 49 -1.80 14.90 -17.28
N LYS A 50 -2.51 14.69 -18.41
CA LYS A 50 -1.91 14.50 -19.73
C LYS A 50 -0.93 15.62 -20.13
N THR A 51 -1.16 16.85 -19.67
CA THR A 51 -0.31 18.02 -19.99
C THR A 51 0.67 18.38 -18.87
N TYR A 52 0.85 17.52 -17.87
CA TYR A 52 1.64 17.86 -16.69
C TYR A 52 3.08 18.26 -17.00
N LEU A 53 3.75 17.61 -17.97
CA LEU A 53 5.15 17.92 -18.26
C LEU A 53 5.36 19.37 -18.70
N SER A 54 4.43 19.92 -19.50
CA SER A 54 4.45 21.31 -19.97
C SER A 54 3.76 22.29 -19.02
N ALA A 55 2.58 21.94 -18.51
CA ALA A 55 1.71 22.86 -17.77
C ALA A 55 1.74 22.70 -16.24
N LYS A 56 2.36 21.63 -15.73
CA LYS A 56 2.38 21.27 -14.28
C LYS A 56 0.99 21.13 -13.64
N VAL A 57 -0.03 20.83 -14.45
CA VAL A 57 -1.41 20.67 -14.00
C VAL A 57 -1.67 19.24 -13.53
N LYS A 58 -2.29 19.11 -12.35
CA LYS A 58 -2.82 17.84 -11.83
C LYS A 58 -4.34 17.83 -11.91
N ALA A 59 -4.93 16.64 -12.00
CA ALA A 59 -6.38 16.43 -12.05
C ALA A 59 -6.75 15.23 -11.17
N PRO A 60 -8.03 15.11 -10.74
CA PRO A 60 -8.50 13.91 -10.04
C PRO A 60 -8.15 12.65 -10.84
N SER A 61 -7.65 11.63 -10.14
CA SER A 61 -7.35 10.34 -10.78
C SER A 61 -8.61 9.66 -11.29
N ALA A 62 -8.47 8.91 -12.40
CA ALA A 62 -9.40 7.84 -12.73
C ALA A 62 -9.40 6.74 -11.64
N PRO A 63 -10.38 5.82 -11.63
CA PRO A 63 -10.43 4.73 -10.67
C PRO A 63 -9.14 3.90 -10.64
N ALA A 64 -8.77 3.43 -9.45
CA ALA A 64 -7.51 2.74 -9.22
C ALA A 64 -7.40 1.44 -10.05
N GLY A 65 -6.18 1.08 -10.45
CA GLY A 65 -5.93 -0.17 -11.16
C GLY A 65 -6.14 -1.41 -10.29
N PHE A 66 -5.85 -1.27 -8.99
CA PHE A 66 -5.97 -2.30 -7.96
C PHE A 66 -6.82 -1.78 -6.81
N VAL A 67 -7.58 -2.68 -6.19
CA VAL A 67 -8.29 -2.45 -4.93
C VAL A 67 -7.63 -3.23 -3.82
N THR A 68 -7.58 -2.67 -2.61
CA THR A 68 -7.16 -3.42 -1.42
C THR A 68 -8.19 -4.50 -1.13
N ILE A 69 -7.74 -5.74 -0.96
CA ILE A 69 -8.60 -6.88 -0.59
C ILE A 69 -8.34 -7.37 0.83
N SER A 70 -7.17 -7.07 1.39
CA SER A 70 -6.80 -7.45 2.75
C SER A 70 -5.68 -6.56 3.28
N THR A 71 -5.67 -6.33 4.59
CA THR A 71 -4.52 -5.82 5.32
C THR A 71 -4.28 -6.65 6.57
N THR A 72 -3.03 -6.96 6.87
CA THR A 72 -2.63 -7.64 8.10
C THR A 72 -1.40 -6.99 8.73
N VAL A 73 -1.29 -7.07 10.06
CA VAL A 73 -0.11 -6.62 10.80
C VAL A 73 0.58 -7.82 11.45
N ILE A 74 1.85 -8.03 11.13
CA ILE A 74 2.67 -9.12 11.69
C ILE A 74 3.87 -8.53 12.45
N ASP A 75 3.96 -8.88 13.73
CA ASP A 75 5.09 -8.59 14.59
C ASP A 75 6.22 -9.61 14.36
N SER A 76 7.43 -9.12 14.13
CA SER A 76 8.64 -9.94 13.97
C SER A 76 9.86 -9.25 14.63
N VAL A 77 11.00 -9.94 14.64
CA VAL A 77 12.29 -9.38 15.13
C VAL A 77 13.04 -8.57 14.07
N GLY A 78 12.55 -8.56 12.82
CA GLY A 78 13.18 -7.90 11.68
C GLY A 78 12.20 -7.79 10.52
N MET A 79 12.53 -6.95 9.55
CA MET A 79 11.73 -6.78 8.34
C MET A 79 11.52 -8.12 7.63
N LEU A 80 10.27 -8.39 7.24
CA LEU A 80 9.94 -9.48 6.34
C LEU A 80 10.02 -8.98 4.90
N THR A 81 10.46 -9.85 4.00
CA THR A 81 10.66 -9.52 2.59
C THR A 81 10.27 -10.69 1.70
N GLU A 82 10.01 -10.42 0.42
CA GLU A 82 9.64 -11.45 -0.57
C GLU A 82 8.43 -12.28 -0.07
N LEU A 83 7.47 -11.62 0.57
CA LEU A 83 6.31 -12.18 1.24
C LEU A 83 5.50 -13.09 0.32
N GLY A 84 5.33 -12.70 -0.95
CA GLY A 84 4.64 -13.51 -1.97
C GLY A 84 5.22 -14.91 -2.16
N LYS A 85 6.47 -15.13 -1.73
CA LYS A 85 7.13 -16.44 -1.74
C LYS A 85 7.37 -17.00 -0.34
N ARG A 86 7.77 -16.14 0.61
CA ARG A 86 8.24 -16.56 1.94
C ARG A 86 7.12 -16.66 2.96
N LEU A 87 6.11 -15.80 2.90
CA LEU A 87 4.96 -15.88 3.80
C LEU A 87 4.02 -16.98 3.29
N VAL A 88 4.20 -18.20 3.81
CA VAL A 88 3.56 -19.45 3.33
C VAL A 88 2.08 -19.28 2.99
N PRO A 89 1.24 -18.67 3.83
CA PRO A 89 -0.17 -18.63 3.52
C PRO A 89 -0.55 -17.50 2.56
N LEU A 90 0.30 -16.47 2.36
CA LEU A 90 0.22 -15.55 1.22
C LEU A 90 0.60 -16.24 -0.08
N ARG A 91 1.74 -16.93 -0.09
CA ARG A 91 2.18 -17.71 -1.24
C ARG A 91 1.12 -18.71 -1.69
N ASP A 92 0.52 -19.45 -0.76
CA ASP A 92 -0.50 -20.45 -1.07
C ASP A 92 -1.79 -19.85 -1.60
N PHE A 93 -2.17 -18.65 -1.14
CA PHE A 93 -3.30 -17.90 -1.70
C PHE A 93 -2.99 -17.44 -3.13
N LEU A 94 -1.85 -16.77 -3.34
CA LEU A 94 -1.45 -16.25 -4.65
C LEU A 94 -1.33 -17.36 -5.69
N ALA A 95 -0.86 -18.55 -5.31
CA ALA A 95 -0.74 -19.69 -6.20
C ALA A 95 -2.08 -20.35 -6.59
N LYS A 96 -3.13 -20.16 -5.79
CA LYS A 96 -4.47 -20.73 -6.03
C LYS A 96 -5.40 -19.77 -6.74
N GLU A 97 -5.22 -18.47 -6.51
CA GLU A 97 -6.12 -17.44 -6.99
C GLU A 97 -5.72 -16.91 -8.38
N GLU A 98 -6.72 -16.72 -9.22
CA GLU A 98 -6.56 -16.05 -10.51
C GLU A 98 -6.58 -14.52 -10.36
N GLY A 99 -5.81 -13.85 -11.21
CA GLY A 99 -5.69 -12.39 -11.28
C GLY A 99 -4.27 -11.91 -11.09
N GLU A 100 -4.10 -10.59 -11.06
CA GLU A 100 -2.82 -9.94 -10.78
C GLU A 100 -2.89 -9.29 -9.40
N PHE A 101 -1.90 -9.56 -8.56
CA PHE A 101 -1.86 -9.10 -7.17
C PHE A 101 -0.75 -8.10 -6.93
N LEU A 102 -1.00 -7.20 -5.98
CA LEU A 102 -0.04 -6.25 -5.48
C LEU A 102 0.17 -6.52 -3.99
N VAL A 103 1.43 -6.67 -3.56
CA VAL A 103 1.80 -6.84 -2.16
C VAL A 103 2.64 -5.65 -1.73
N ILE A 104 2.25 -5.00 -0.63
CA ILE A 104 2.98 -3.85 -0.09
C ILE A 104 3.28 -4.16 1.36
N ASN A 105 4.56 -4.26 1.72
CA ASN A 105 4.97 -4.33 3.11
C ASN A 105 5.52 -2.98 3.58
N ARG A 106 5.06 -2.51 4.74
CA ARG A 106 5.72 -1.43 5.47
C ARG A 106 6.27 -1.98 6.77
N ALA A 107 7.58 -2.14 6.81
CA ALA A 107 8.30 -2.62 7.98
C ALA A 107 8.65 -1.45 8.88
N VAL A 108 7.87 -1.26 9.95
CA VAL A 108 8.02 -0.17 10.90
C VAL A 108 8.69 -0.69 12.17
N PRO A 109 9.91 -0.23 12.52
CA PRO A 109 10.48 -0.51 13.83
C PRO A 109 9.60 0.04 14.95
N VAL A 110 9.32 -0.79 15.94
CA VAL A 110 8.61 -0.39 17.15
C VAL A 110 9.44 -0.73 18.40
N GLY A 111 9.02 -0.25 19.57
CA GLY A 111 9.74 -0.46 20.81
C GLY A 111 10.01 -1.94 21.12
N GLY A 112 11.14 -2.21 21.79
CA GLY A 112 11.53 -3.55 22.23
C GLY A 112 12.19 -4.43 21.16
N GLY A 113 12.77 -3.83 20.11
CA GLY A 113 13.46 -4.57 19.04
C GLY A 113 12.52 -5.32 18.10
N ARG A 114 11.23 -4.97 18.11
CA ARG A 114 10.22 -5.55 17.22
C ARG A 114 10.08 -4.70 15.96
N VAL A 115 9.62 -5.34 14.89
CA VAL A 115 9.19 -4.70 13.65
C VAL A 115 7.74 -5.08 13.41
N GLN A 116 6.88 -4.09 13.17
CA GLN A 116 5.53 -4.31 12.67
C GLN A 116 5.57 -4.28 11.15
N ASN A 117 5.21 -5.39 10.52
CA ASN A 117 5.06 -5.51 9.07
C ASN A 117 3.58 -5.28 8.76
N ILE A 118 3.27 -4.08 8.26
CA ILE A 118 1.92 -3.71 7.82
C ILE A 118 1.83 -4.11 6.36
N ILE A 119 1.14 -5.22 6.10
CA ILE A 119 1.05 -5.88 4.79
C ILE A 119 -0.30 -5.55 4.18
N ILE A 120 -0.29 -4.90 3.03
CA ILE A 120 -1.48 -4.57 2.23
C ILE A 120 -1.46 -5.47 0.99
N ILE A 121 -2.58 -6.11 0.71
CA ILE A 121 -2.77 -6.99 -0.45
C ILE A 121 -3.81 -6.35 -1.35
N GLY A 122 -3.42 -6.03 -2.57
CA GLY A 122 -4.29 -5.53 -3.62
C GLY A 122 -4.55 -6.58 -4.69
N LYS A 123 -5.73 -6.53 -5.30
CA LYS A 123 -6.08 -7.29 -6.50
C LYS A 123 -6.39 -6.33 -7.63
N ARG A 124 -5.85 -6.60 -8.81
CA ARG A 124 -6.14 -5.83 -10.01
C ARG A 124 -7.61 -5.96 -10.38
N VAL A 125 -8.27 -4.82 -10.56
CA VAL A 125 -9.67 -4.75 -11.01
C VAL A 125 -9.79 -4.12 -12.39
N LEU A 126 -8.82 -3.28 -12.78
CA LEU A 126 -8.79 -2.67 -14.11
C LEU A 126 -8.42 -3.71 -15.17
N PRO A 127 -9.33 -4.06 -16.10
CA PRO A 127 -9.05 -4.99 -17.18
C PRO A 127 -7.87 -4.53 -18.04
N VAL A 128 -7.03 -5.48 -18.45
CA VAL A 128 -5.94 -5.22 -19.38
C VAL A 128 -6.53 -4.75 -20.72
N GLY A 129 -6.00 -3.65 -21.26
CA GLY A 129 -6.43 -3.02 -22.50
C GLY A 129 -7.43 -1.87 -22.31
N GLU A 130 -8.04 -1.71 -21.14
CA GLU A 130 -9.00 -0.62 -20.87
C GLU A 130 -8.28 0.73 -20.72
N ASP A 131 -7.09 0.74 -20.13
CA ASP A 131 -6.23 1.92 -20.06
C ASP A 131 -4.80 1.60 -20.54
N PRO A 132 -4.53 1.78 -21.84
CA PRO A 132 -3.22 1.49 -22.43
C PRO A 132 -2.07 2.32 -21.85
N VAL A 133 -2.35 3.47 -21.20
CA VAL A 133 -1.31 4.29 -20.55
C VAL A 133 -0.93 3.68 -19.22
N PHE A 134 -1.94 3.30 -18.42
CA PHE A 134 -1.70 2.55 -17.18
C PHE A 134 -1.00 1.23 -17.46
N ASP A 135 -1.49 0.43 -18.40
CA ASP A 135 -0.90 -0.88 -18.74
C ASP A 135 0.57 -0.77 -19.10
N ARG A 136 0.91 0.14 -20.01
CA ARG A 136 2.29 0.37 -20.42
C ARG A 136 3.16 0.81 -19.23
N THR A 137 2.67 1.73 -18.41
CA THR A 137 3.42 2.27 -17.27
C THR A 137 3.63 1.18 -16.20
N TRP A 138 2.61 0.36 -15.95
CA TRP A 138 2.66 -0.75 -15.02
C TRP A 138 3.58 -1.87 -15.52
N GLU A 139 3.49 -2.26 -16.79
CA GLU A 139 4.41 -3.23 -17.40
C GLU A 139 5.87 -2.75 -17.37
N ARG A 140 6.12 -1.47 -17.65
CA ARG A 140 7.47 -0.88 -17.50
C ARG A 140 7.96 -0.95 -16.06
N TYR A 141 7.09 -0.70 -15.08
CA TYR A 141 7.42 -0.84 -13.67
C TYR A 141 7.77 -2.28 -13.30
N LYS A 142 6.94 -3.27 -13.69
CA LYS A 142 7.16 -4.69 -13.42
C LYS A 142 8.47 -5.22 -13.99
N ASN A 143 8.75 -4.85 -15.24
CA ASN A 143 9.92 -5.32 -15.98
C ASN A 143 11.16 -4.43 -15.76
N GLY A 144 11.03 -3.35 -14.99
CA GLY A 144 12.14 -2.45 -14.65
C GLY A 144 13.04 -3.03 -13.56
N GLY A 145 14.34 -2.72 -13.64
CA GLY A 145 15.28 -3.03 -12.56
C GLY A 145 15.05 -2.18 -11.31
N ASP A 146 15.71 -2.53 -10.21
CA ASP A 146 15.52 -1.86 -8.92
C ASP A 146 15.79 -0.36 -8.96
N GLU A 147 16.82 0.09 -9.68
CA GLU A 147 17.09 1.52 -9.87
C GLU A 147 15.91 2.25 -10.51
N TYR A 148 15.29 1.64 -11.52
CA TYR A 148 14.08 2.17 -12.13
C TYR A 148 12.92 2.16 -11.12
N ARG A 149 12.56 1.01 -10.55
CA ARG A 149 11.41 0.87 -9.63
C ARG A 149 11.49 1.83 -8.44
N ASN A 150 12.67 1.94 -7.83
CA ASN A 150 12.94 2.81 -6.68
C ASN A 150 12.71 4.29 -6.98
N LEU A 151 12.84 4.71 -8.24
CA LEU A 151 12.64 6.10 -8.66
C LEU A 151 11.22 6.37 -9.20
N ARG A 152 10.31 5.39 -9.15
CA ARG A 152 8.98 5.48 -9.76
C ARG A 152 7.84 5.27 -8.77
N MET A 153 7.97 4.35 -7.81
CA MET A 153 6.90 4.13 -6.82
C MET A 153 6.76 5.34 -5.90
N LYS A 154 5.57 5.94 -5.89
CA LYS A 154 5.26 7.16 -5.15
C LYS A 154 4.14 6.90 -4.15
N TYR A 155 4.38 7.22 -2.89
CA TYR A 155 3.40 7.21 -1.81
C TYR A 155 2.78 8.58 -1.63
N LEU A 156 1.47 8.63 -1.41
CA LEU A 156 0.66 9.83 -1.19
C LEU A 156 -0.10 9.67 0.13
N PRO A 157 0.37 10.30 1.23
CA PRO A 157 -0.38 10.35 2.48
C PRO A 157 -1.36 11.52 2.51
N LYS A 158 -2.52 11.32 3.13
CA LYS A 158 -3.42 12.40 3.53
C LYS A 158 -4.06 12.18 4.90
N LEU A 159 -3.61 12.97 5.88
CA LEU A 159 -4.16 12.97 7.23
C LEU A 159 -5.52 13.68 7.21
N ARG A 160 -6.59 12.90 7.38
CA ARG A 160 -7.97 13.39 7.49
C ARG A 160 -8.27 13.83 8.92
N VAL A 161 -7.83 13.03 9.88
CA VAL A 161 -7.93 13.31 11.31
C VAL A 161 -6.61 12.94 11.95
N ALA A 162 -6.03 13.89 12.69
CA ALA A 162 -4.82 13.63 13.46
C ALA A 162 -4.73 14.54 14.68
N PRO A 163 -4.20 14.03 15.82
CA PRO A 163 -3.85 14.88 16.95
C PRO A 163 -2.84 15.95 16.52
N TRP A 164 -2.98 17.16 17.09
CA TRP A 164 -2.11 18.30 16.78
C TRP A 164 -0.62 17.98 16.94
N LEU A 165 -0.25 17.09 17.87
CA LEU A 165 1.15 16.71 18.03
C LEU A 165 1.69 15.93 16.82
N VAL A 166 0.86 15.07 16.20
CA VAL A 166 1.23 14.30 15.02
C VAL A 166 1.38 15.22 13.82
N THR A 167 0.42 16.11 13.57
CA THR A 167 0.50 17.08 12.46
C THR A 167 1.71 17.99 12.64
N SER A 168 1.95 18.50 13.85
CA SER A 168 3.11 19.35 14.15
C SER A 168 4.45 18.65 13.90
N ALA A 169 4.56 17.37 14.28
CA ALA A 169 5.78 16.59 14.05
C ALA A 169 6.04 16.36 12.55
N ILE A 170 4.98 16.08 11.78
CA ILE A 170 5.07 15.90 10.33
C ILE A 170 5.44 17.21 9.64
N ASP A 171 4.83 18.33 10.05
CA ASP A 171 5.14 19.66 9.53
C ASP A 171 6.60 20.04 9.76
N LEU A 172 7.14 19.76 10.95
CA LEU A 172 8.56 19.98 11.27
C LEU A 172 9.50 19.15 10.38
N LEU A 173 9.06 17.99 9.92
CA LEU A 173 9.84 17.05 9.08
C LEU A 173 9.57 17.23 7.57
N GLY A 174 9.02 18.38 7.19
CA GLY A 174 8.83 18.77 5.79
C GLY A 174 7.39 18.62 5.28
N GLY A 175 6.43 18.48 6.19
CA GLY A 175 5.01 18.47 5.90
C GLY A 175 4.50 17.20 5.23
N GLN A 176 3.18 17.13 5.11
CA GLN A 176 2.51 16.07 4.38
C GLN A 176 2.68 16.28 2.87
N ARG A 177 3.46 15.40 2.23
CA ARG A 177 3.75 15.50 0.79
C ARG A 177 3.93 14.11 0.17
N PRO A 178 3.67 13.98 -1.15
CA PRO A 178 4.04 12.77 -1.88
C PRO A 178 5.53 12.47 -1.78
N VAL A 179 5.89 11.18 -1.63
CA VAL A 179 7.28 10.71 -1.47
C VAL A 179 7.55 9.60 -2.47
N ILE A 180 8.69 9.70 -3.19
CA ILE A 180 9.21 8.56 -3.97
C ILE A 180 9.89 7.60 -3.01
N MET A 181 9.39 6.37 -2.92
CA MET A 181 9.70 5.46 -1.82
C MET A 181 11.14 4.92 -1.86
N GLY A 182 11.71 4.71 -3.05
CA GLY A 182 13.11 4.29 -3.20
C GLY A 182 14.11 5.43 -3.44
N LYS A 183 13.74 6.69 -3.21
CA LYS A 183 14.66 7.83 -3.41
C LYS A 183 15.41 8.18 -2.12
N GLY A 184 16.74 8.21 -2.21
CA GLY A 184 17.61 8.73 -1.16
C GLY A 184 17.88 7.70 -0.06
N TYR A 185 17.43 7.99 1.16
CA TYR A 185 17.74 7.18 2.35
C TYR A 185 16.69 6.13 2.68
N LEU A 186 15.52 6.16 2.04
CA LEU A 186 14.49 5.16 2.24
C LEU A 186 14.72 4.02 1.26
N LYS A 187 14.98 2.82 1.79
CA LYS A 187 15.20 1.61 1.02
C LYS A 187 13.86 0.94 0.70
N GLN A 188 13.75 0.53 -0.55
CA GLN A 188 12.65 -0.25 -1.10
C GLN A 188 13.25 -1.52 -1.70
N HIS A 189 12.71 -2.67 -1.28
CA HIS A 189 13.03 -3.97 -1.86
C HIS A 189 11.89 -4.36 -2.79
N ASN A 190 12.21 -4.88 -3.98
CA ASN A 190 11.19 -5.15 -4.99
C ASN A 190 11.28 -6.61 -5.43
N TYR A 191 10.14 -7.30 -5.40
CA TYR A 191 10.03 -8.69 -5.79
C TYR A 191 8.86 -8.87 -6.77
N SER A 192 8.92 -9.92 -7.57
CA SER A 192 7.84 -10.27 -8.50
C SER A 192 7.76 -11.79 -8.58
N GLY A 193 6.54 -12.31 -8.67
CA GLY A 193 6.25 -13.71 -8.97
C GLY A 193 5.47 -13.86 -10.27
N GLU A 194 4.81 -15.01 -10.42
CA GLU A 194 4.01 -15.33 -11.63
C GLU A 194 2.83 -14.38 -11.81
N ASN A 195 2.10 -14.10 -10.73
CA ASN A 195 0.88 -13.30 -10.75
C ASN A 195 0.86 -12.17 -9.70
N TRP A 196 2.02 -11.82 -9.14
CA TRP A 196 2.12 -10.80 -8.10
C TRP A 196 3.36 -9.92 -8.24
N VAL A 197 3.22 -8.68 -7.79
CA VAL A 197 4.31 -7.70 -7.67
C VAL A 197 4.36 -7.23 -6.23
N GLU A 198 5.55 -7.12 -5.68
CA GLU A 198 5.76 -6.75 -4.30
C GLU A 198 6.78 -5.62 -4.17
N PHE A 199 6.50 -4.69 -3.26
CA PHE A 199 7.52 -3.78 -2.77
C PHE A 199 7.46 -3.63 -1.25
N ASP A 200 8.61 -3.84 -0.63
CA ASP A 200 8.78 -3.78 0.81
C ASP A 200 9.56 -2.51 1.19
N ILE A 201 9.00 -1.74 2.11
CA ILE A 201 9.50 -0.44 2.53
C ILE A 201 10.17 -0.60 3.89
N ASP A 202 11.50 -0.43 3.91
CA ASP A 202 12.30 -0.44 5.14
C ASP A 202 12.27 0.95 5.77
N ILE A 203 11.34 1.19 6.70
CA ILE A 203 11.23 2.49 7.38
C ILE A 203 12.46 2.78 8.24
N ALA A 204 13.16 1.76 8.73
CA ALA A 204 14.35 1.92 9.56
C ALA A 204 15.52 2.54 8.80
N SER A 205 15.58 2.34 7.48
CA SER A 205 16.65 2.87 6.62
C SER A 205 16.74 4.40 6.58
N SER A 206 15.63 5.11 6.86
CA SER A 206 15.55 6.56 6.82
C SER A 206 15.22 7.14 8.20
N LYS A 207 16.14 7.93 8.77
CA LYS A 207 15.93 8.60 10.07
C LYS A 207 14.65 9.45 10.10
N ILE A 208 14.36 10.14 8.99
CA ILE A 208 13.16 10.98 8.87
C ILE A 208 11.91 10.10 8.83
N ALA A 209 11.91 9.05 7.99
CA ALA A 209 10.76 8.14 7.89
C ALA A 209 10.50 7.44 9.22
N ASN A 210 11.56 6.95 9.89
CA ASN A 210 11.47 6.30 11.18
C ASN A 210 10.93 7.24 12.28
N SER A 211 11.33 8.52 12.27
CA SER A 211 10.79 9.52 13.21
C SER A 211 9.30 9.81 12.98
N ILE A 212 8.90 9.99 11.71
CA ILE A 212 7.49 10.20 11.35
C ILE A 212 6.66 8.97 11.71
N ALA A 213 7.10 7.77 11.30
CA ALA A 213 6.41 6.53 11.58
C ALA A 213 6.30 6.28 13.08
N GLY A 214 7.39 6.40 13.84
CA GLY A 214 7.36 6.24 15.30
C GLY A 214 6.39 7.20 15.99
N THR A 215 6.25 8.42 15.48
CA THR A 215 5.22 9.36 15.96
C THR A 215 3.82 8.85 15.63
N ILE A 216 3.57 8.48 14.38
CA ILE A 216 2.27 7.96 13.91
C ILE A 216 1.85 6.72 14.71
N MET A 217 2.75 5.76 14.92
CA MET A 217 2.48 4.50 15.62
C MET A 217 1.93 4.70 17.04
N GLY A 218 2.36 5.76 17.74
CA GLY A 218 1.86 6.08 19.07
C GLY A 218 0.43 6.66 19.09
N TYR A 219 -0.10 7.05 17.93
CA TYR A 219 -1.38 7.73 17.79
C TYR A 219 -2.36 7.04 16.84
N CYS A 220 -2.03 5.89 16.24
CA CYS A 220 -2.84 5.27 15.18
C CYS A 220 -4.33 5.08 15.55
N SER A 221 -4.65 4.80 16.82
CA SER A 221 -6.05 4.70 17.32
C SER A 221 -6.84 6.02 17.29
N SER A 222 -6.16 7.14 17.05
CA SER A 222 -6.72 8.49 16.92
C SER A 222 -6.47 9.11 15.55
N LEU A 223 -5.92 8.34 14.60
CA LEU A 223 -5.61 8.79 13.25
C LEU A 223 -6.64 8.31 12.24
N VAL A 224 -6.90 9.16 11.25
CA VAL A 224 -7.55 8.77 10.01
C VAL A 224 -6.64 9.23 8.88
N ILE A 225 -6.12 8.27 8.11
CA ILE A 225 -5.14 8.52 7.05
C ILE A 225 -5.59 7.86 5.75
N ASP A 226 -5.77 8.68 4.72
CA ASP A 226 -5.89 8.24 3.34
C ASP A 226 -4.47 7.92 2.85
N GLU A 227 -4.31 6.74 2.24
CA GLU A 227 -3.06 6.29 1.68
C GLU A 227 -3.26 5.89 0.23
N ALA A 228 -2.30 6.28 -0.60
CA ALA A 228 -2.32 5.96 -2.01
C ALA A 228 -0.92 5.68 -2.54
N PHE A 229 -0.85 4.79 -3.53
CA PHE A 229 0.36 4.52 -4.30
C PHE A 229 0.11 4.76 -5.77
N VAL A 230 1.13 5.26 -6.47
CA VAL A 230 1.11 5.45 -7.93
C VAL A 230 2.49 5.24 -8.50
N VAL A 231 2.58 4.68 -9.70
CA VAL A 231 3.80 4.70 -10.49
C VAL A 231 3.93 6.08 -11.13
N GLU A 232 4.88 6.88 -10.67
CA GLU A 232 5.05 8.26 -11.15
C GLU A 232 5.38 8.29 -12.64
N GLY A 233 4.57 8.97 -13.46
CA GLY A 233 4.80 9.16 -14.89
C GLY A 233 5.86 10.23 -15.14
N LYS A 234 6.92 9.90 -15.90
CA LYS A 234 8.06 10.78 -16.22
C LYS A 234 8.12 11.17 -17.69
N GLU A 235 7.49 10.40 -18.57
CA GLU A 235 7.44 10.63 -20.01
C GLU A 235 6.01 10.96 -20.48
N GLU A 236 5.87 11.57 -21.67
CA GLU A 236 4.56 11.97 -22.19
C GLU A 236 3.61 10.78 -22.39
N ASP A 237 4.16 9.62 -22.77
CA ASP A 237 3.40 8.40 -22.96
C ASP A 237 3.12 7.66 -21.63
N GLU A 238 3.46 8.23 -20.49
CA GLU A 238 3.12 7.72 -19.16
C GLU A 238 2.05 8.60 -18.49
N LEU A 239 1.43 9.51 -19.25
CA LEU A 239 0.44 10.46 -18.79
C LEU A 239 -0.90 10.34 -19.54
N PRO A 240 -2.04 10.58 -18.88
CA PRO A 240 -2.18 10.92 -17.46
C PRO A 240 -1.81 9.77 -16.52
N GLU A 241 -1.33 10.11 -15.32
CA GLU A 241 -1.17 9.14 -14.24
C GLU A 241 -2.56 8.60 -13.82
N ARG A 242 -2.66 7.29 -13.58
CA ARG A 242 -3.80 6.64 -12.92
C ARG A 242 -3.35 6.05 -11.59
N MET A 243 -4.20 6.13 -10.57
CA MET A 243 -3.95 5.56 -9.25
C MET A 243 -3.64 4.07 -9.33
N LEU A 244 -2.61 3.60 -8.61
CA LEU A 244 -2.31 2.18 -8.54
C LEU A 244 -3.25 1.50 -7.56
N ILE A 245 -3.28 1.98 -6.32
CA ILE A 245 -4.11 1.48 -5.22
C ILE A 245 -4.31 2.61 -4.19
N GLN A 246 -5.46 2.64 -3.52
CA GLN A 246 -5.78 3.59 -2.47
C GLN A 246 -6.72 2.99 -1.42
N HIS A 247 -6.55 3.38 -0.17
CA HIS A 247 -7.37 2.96 0.98
C HIS A 247 -7.24 3.98 2.11
N GLU A 248 -8.18 4.02 3.04
CA GLU A 248 -8.04 4.79 4.29
C GLU A 248 -7.92 3.82 5.47
N PHE A 249 -6.98 4.11 6.36
CA PHE A 249 -6.92 3.50 7.69
C PHE A 249 -7.61 4.42 8.69
N ARG A 250 -8.57 3.88 9.43
CA ARG A 250 -9.38 4.62 10.40
C ARG A 250 -9.21 4.07 11.81
N LYS A 251 -8.57 4.87 12.65
CA LYS A 251 -8.37 4.61 14.08
C LYS A 251 -7.81 3.21 14.36
N VAL A 252 -6.89 2.76 13.50
CA VAL A 252 -6.29 1.42 13.58
C VAL A 252 -5.33 1.36 14.75
N ASP A 253 -5.62 0.58 15.77
CA ASP A 253 -4.62 0.23 16.77
C ASP A 253 -3.77 -0.95 16.25
N THR A 254 -2.61 -0.64 15.66
CA THR A 254 -1.72 -1.66 15.11
C THR A 254 -1.09 -2.53 16.20
N GLY A 255 -1.07 -2.10 17.46
CA GLY A 255 -0.59 -2.90 18.58
C GLY A 255 -1.58 -3.99 18.98
N SER A 256 -2.86 -3.66 19.02
CA SER A 256 -3.94 -4.62 19.29
C SER A 256 -4.29 -5.48 18.07
N ALA A 257 -4.09 -4.93 16.87
CA ALA A 257 -4.35 -5.65 15.62
C ALA A 257 -3.24 -6.63 15.24
N SER A 258 -2.01 -6.43 15.69
CA SER A 258 -0.90 -7.28 15.28
C SER A 258 -0.97 -8.68 15.89
N ARG A 259 -0.37 -9.64 15.18
CA ARG A 259 -0.07 -10.97 15.70
C ARG A 259 1.43 -11.25 15.61
N PRO A 260 1.99 -12.10 16.48
CA PRO A 260 3.36 -12.57 16.28
C PRO A 260 3.48 -13.40 15.01
N LEU A 261 4.63 -13.29 14.35
CA LEU A 261 5.04 -14.22 13.31
C LEU A 261 5.23 -15.61 13.91
N ARG A 262 4.66 -16.64 13.28
CA ARG A 262 4.85 -18.04 13.65
C ARG A 262 5.92 -18.65 12.77
N ASP A 263 6.76 -19.53 13.32
CA ASP A 263 7.84 -20.16 12.55
C ASP A 263 7.33 -20.89 11.30
N ALA A 264 6.15 -21.51 11.38
CA ALA A 264 5.52 -22.20 10.25
C ALA A 264 4.98 -21.25 9.16
N ASP A 265 4.82 -19.95 9.45
CA ASP A 265 4.26 -18.99 8.49
C ASP A 265 5.29 -18.47 7.50
N TYR A 266 6.59 -18.58 7.79
CA TYR A 266 7.61 -17.88 7.03
C TYR A 266 8.81 -18.76 6.68
N LEU A 267 9.07 -18.89 5.38
CA LEU A 267 10.25 -19.58 4.86
C LEU A 267 11.47 -18.68 4.99
N ARG A 268 12.48 -19.18 5.69
CA ARG A 268 13.77 -18.53 5.89
C ARG A 268 14.82 -19.17 5.00
N ASP A 269 15.77 -18.39 4.52
CA ASP A 269 16.94 -18.96 3.85
C ASP A 269 17.80 -19.73 4.87
N GLU A 270 18.57 -20.71 4.41
CA GLU A 270 19.46 -21.49 5.28
C GLU A 270 20.40 -20.56 6.07
N GLY A 271 20.25 -20.53 7.40
CA GLY A 271 21.08 -19.73 8.30
C GLY A 271 20.47 -18.40 8.77
N GLU A 272 19.30 -17.99 8.24
CA GLU A 272 18.53 -16.87 8.81
C GLU A 272 17.81 -17.30 10.10
N LYS A 273 17.96 -16.53 11.17
CA LYS A 273 17.26 -16.71 12.45
C LYS A 273 15.96 -15.90 12.50
#